data_AF-A0A6S7KW82-F1
#
_entry.id   AF-A0A6S7KW82-F1
#
_cell.length_a   1.000
_cell.length_b   1.000
_cell.length_c   1.000
_cell.angle_alpha   90.00
_cell.angle_beta   90.00
_cell.angle_gamma   90.00
#
_symmetry.space_group_name_H-M   'P 1'
#
loop_
_entity.id
_entity.type
_entity.pdbx_description
1 polymer ?
#
loop_
_entity_poly.entity_id
_entity_poly.type
_entity_poly.pdbx_seq_one_letter_code
_entity_poly.pdbx_strand_id
1 'polypeptide(L)'
;LQTAQATAATKATALTNANNELQTAQATAATKATALTNANNELQTAQATAATKATALTNANNELQTAQATAATKATALTNANNELQTAQATAATKATALTNANNDLQVANAGTDNNAKTTAQSKVGQANTEKTNADQAVTDAQSKVSQANTEKTNADQAVTDAQSKVSQANTEKTNADQA
;
A
#
# COMPACT_ATOMS: atom_id res chain seq x y z
N LEU A 1 69.79 -41.91 54.35
CA LEU A 1 68.32 -41.79 54.56
C LEU A 1 67.82 -40.34 54.46
N GLN A 2 68.41 -39.39 55.18
CA GLN A 2 67.93 -37.99 55.27
C GLN A 2 67.92 -37.25 53.92
N THR A 3 68.94 -37.43 53.08
CA THR A 3 69.04 -36.82 51.74
C THR A 3 67.98 -37.35 50.75
N ALA A 4 67.63 -38.63 50.86
CA ALA A 4 66.59 -39.24 50.03
C ALA A 4 65.19 -38.75 50.44
N GLN A 5 64.94 -38.59 51.75
CA GLN A 5 63.71 -37.98 52.27
C GLN A 5 63.55 -36.52 51.83
N ALA A 6 64.62 -35.72 51.90
CA ALA A 6 64.59 -34.33 51.43
C ALA A 6 64.30 -34.25 49.92
N THR A 7 64.92 -35.12 49.12
CA THR A 7 64.67 -35.19 47.66
C THR A 7 63.22 -35.59 47.35
N ALA A 8 62.67 -36.56 48.09
CA ALA A 8 61.28 -36.98 47.94
C ALA A 8 60.30 -35.86 48.31
N ALA A 9 60.58 -35.12 49.40
CA ALA A 9 59.78 -33.96 49.81
C ALA A 9 59.77 -32.86 48.73
N THR A 10 60.93 -32.51 48.17
CA THR A 10 61.01 -31.50 47.08
C THR A 10 60.20 -31.92 45.85
N LYS A 11 60.27 -33.20 45.45
CA LYS A 11 59.48 -33.73 44.33
C LYS A 11 57.97 -33.67 44.62
N ALA A 12 57.55 -33.99 45.85
CA ALA A 12 56.15 -33.92 46.26
C ALA A 12 55.61 -32.47 46.22
N THR A 13 56.41 -31.49 46.67
CA THR A 13 56.05 -30.07 46.57
C THR A 13 55.93 -29.64 45.11
N ALA A 14 56.87 -30.02 44.24
CA ALA A 14 56.82 -29.70 42.82
C ALA A 14 55.57 -30.28 42.13
N LEU A 15 55.22 -31.53 42.44
CA LEU A 15 53.98 -32.17 41.96
C LEU A 15 52.73 -31.42 42.44
N THR A 16 52.70 -31.00 43.70
CA THR A 16 51.58 -30.22 44.26
C THR A 16 51.41 -28.89 43.53
N ASN A 17 52.51 -28.17 43.29
CA ASN A 17 52.49 -26.90 42.56
C ASN A 17 52.01 -27.09 41.11
N ALA A 18 52.53 -28.09 40.40
CA ALA A 18 52.10 -28.41 39.04
C ALA A 18 50.60 -28.75 38.97
N ASN A 19 50.07 -29.49 39.95
CA ASN A 19 48.64 -29.77 40.05
C ASN A 19 47.80 -28.51 40.29
N ASN A 20 48.27 -27.59 41.12
CA ASN A 20 47.58 -26.32 41.37
C ASN A 20 47.57 -25.42 40.12
N GLU A 21 48.67 -25.37 39.39
CA GLU A 21 48.76 -24.66 38.10
C GLU A 21 47.80 -25.27 37.07
N LEU A 22 47.74 -26.61 36.98
CA LEU A 22 46.81 -27.30 36.10
C LEU A 22 45.35 -27.00 36.44
N GLN A 23 44.98 -27.04 37.74
CA GLN A 23 43.62 -26.68 38.17
C GLN A 23 43.27 -25.23 37.83
N THR A 24 44.23 -24.31 38.01
CA THR A 24 44.05 -22.89 37.65
C THR A 24 43.84 -22.72 36.13
N ALA A 25 44.62 -23.43 35.32
CA ALA A 25 44.46 -23.43 33.87
C ALA A 25 43.10 -24.01 33.44
N GLN A 26 42.65 -25.10 34.07
CA GLN A 26 41.33 -25.70 33.81
C GLN A 26 40.18 -24.76 34.17
N ALA A 27 40.25 -24.09 35.34
CA ALA A 27 39.24 -23.10 35.74
C ALA A 27 39.19 -21.90 34.78
N THR A 28 40.36 -21.44 34.31
CA THR A 28 40.47 -20.38 33.30
C THR A 28 39.85 -20.81 31.98
N ALA A 29 40.13 -22.04 31.52
CA ALA A 29 39.54 -22.60 30.30
C ALA A 29 38.01 -22.73 30.41
N ALA A 30 37.49 -23.20 31.55
CA ALA A 30 36.04 -23.30 31.79
C ALA A 30 35.35 -21.92 31.77
N THR A 31 35.99 -20.90 32.34
CA THR A 31 35.50 -19.51 32.31
C THR A 31 35.44 -18.98 30.87
N LYS A 32 36.50 -19.20 30.07
CA LYS A 32 36.53 -18.82 28.65
C LYS A 32 35.48 -19.56 27.83
N ALA A 33 35.28 -20.86 28.08
CA ALA A 33 34.26 -21.64 27.41
C ALA A 33 32.84 -21.08 27.69
N THR A 34 32.56 -20.74 28.95
CA THR A 34 31.28 -20.10 29.33
C THR A 34 31.09 -18.76 28.63
N ALA A 35 32.12 -17.92 28.58
CA ALA A 35 32.07 -16.64 27.88
C ALA A 35 31.80 -16.82 26.36
N LEU A 36 32.42 -17.81 25.72
CA LEU A 36 32.16 -18.14 24.32
C LEU A 36 30.72 -18.63 24.10
N THR A 37 30.19 -19.47 24.98
CA THR A 37 28.78 -19.90 24.91
C THR A 37 27.83 -18.70 25.01
N ASN A 38 28.08 -17.78 25.94
CA ASN A 38 27.25 -16.59 26.09
C ASN A 38 27.30 -15.69 24.84
N ALA A 39 28.49 -15.42 24.31
CA ALA A 39 28.65 -14.65 23.08
C ALA A 39 27.93 -15.29 21.88
N ASN A 40 27.99 -16.63 21.76
CA ASN A 40 27.26 -17.35 20.72
C ASN A 40 25.74 -17.25 20.87
N ASN A 41 25.21 -17.20 22.10
CA ASN A 41 23.78 -17.04 22.36
C ASN A 41 23.32 -15.61 22.03
N GLU A 42 24.13 -14.60 22.37
CA GLU A 42 23.88 -13.20 21.99
C GLU A 42 23.86 -13.04 20.47
N LEU A 43 24.83 -13.63 19.76
CA LEU A 43 24.88 -13.61 18.30
C LEU A 43 23.63 -14.25 17.67
N GLN A 44 23.20 -15.41 18.16
CA GLN A 44 21.98 -16.07 17.67
C GLN A 44 20.73 -15.19 17.88
N THR A 45 20.65 -14.49 19.02
CA THR A 45 19.54 -13.58 19.33
C THR A 45 19.52 -12.38 18.39
N ALA A 46 20.69 -11.79 18.11
CA ALA A 46 20.83 -10.70 17.15
C ALA A 46 20.42 -11.14 15.73
N GLN A 47 20.87 -12.33 15.29
CA GLN A 47 20.50 -12.90 13.99
C GLN A 47 18.98 -13.12 13.86
N ALA A 48 18.34 -13.67 14.90
CA ALA A 48 16.88 -13.87 14.90
C ALA A 48 16.11 -12.53 14.84
N THR A 49 16.61 -11.51 15.53
CA THR A 49 16.04 -10.14 15.50
C THR A 49 16.17 -9.51 14.11
N ALA A 50 17.36 -9.61 13.50
CA ALA A 50 17.60 -9.11 12.15
C ALA A 50 16.71 -9.82 11.11
N ALA A 51 16.56 -11.14 11.21
CA ALA A 51 15.67 -11.91 10.35
C ALA A 51 14.20 -11.45 10.47
N THR A 52 13.71 -11.25 11.69
CA THR A 52 12.34 -10.76 11.94
C THR A 52 12.10 -9.39 11.30
N LYS A 53 13.06 -8.46 11.44
CA LYS A 53 12.98 -7.12 10.85
C LYS A 53 13.06 -7.15 9.32
N ALA A 54 13.89 -8.03 8.75
CA ALA A 54 13.95 -8.23 7.30
C ALA A 54 12.61 -8.73 6.76
N THR A 55 11.96 -9.69 7.43
CA THR A 55 10.61 -10.15 7.08
C THR A 55 9.58 -9.03 7.17
N ALA A 56 9.62 -8.20 8.22
CA ALA A 56 8.72 -7.04 8.35
C ALA A 56 8.89 -6.05 7.18
N LEU A 57 10.12 -5.75 6.78
CA LEU A 57 10.40 -4.89 5.62
C LEU A 57 9.89 -5.50 4.31
N THR A 58 10.07 -6.80 4.10
CA THR A 58 9.50 -7.50 2.93
C THR A 58 7.98 -7.38 2.90
N ASN A 59 7.31 -7.60 4.04
CA ASN A 59 5.85 -7.49 4.14
C ASN A 59 5.37 -6.07 3.86
N ALA A 60 6.02 -5.05 4.44
CA ALA A 60 5.67 -3.65 4.18
C ALA A 60 5.82 -3.28 2.69
N ASN A 61 6.86 -3.78 2.02
CA ASN A 61 7.03 -3.57 0.57
C ASN A 61 5.93 -4.25 -0.26
N ASN A 62 5.50 -5.45 0.13
CA ASN A 62 4.39 -6.14 -0.54
C ASN A 62 3.06 -5.39 -0.36
N GLU A 63 2.80 -4.86 0.84
CA GLU A 63 1.65 -3.98 1.10
C GLU A 63 1.70 -2.72 0.21
N LEU A 64 2.87 -2.08 0.10
CA LEU A 64 3.05 -0.92 -0.76
C LEU A 64 2.77 -1.23 -2.23
N GLN A 65 3.30 -2.35 -2.74
CA GLN A 65 3.04 -2.77 -4.12
C GLN A 65 1.54 -3.00 -4.37
N THR A 66 0.85 -3.63 -3.41
CA THR A 66 -0.60 -3.87 -3.48
C THR A 66 -1.39 -2.56 -3.47
N ALA A 67 -1.02 -1.61 -2.61
CA ALA A 67 -1.63 -0.28 -2.55
C ALA A 67 -1.44 0.48 -3.88
N GLN A 68 -0.24 0.43 -4.46
CA GLN A 68 0.07 1.07 -5.74
C GLN A 68 -0.74 0.48 -6.90
N ALA A 69 -0.88 -0.85 -6.96
CA ALA A 69 -1.72 -1.51 -7.97
C ALA A 69 -3.20 -1.12 -7.82
N THR A 70 -3.67 -1.00 -6.58
CA THR A 70 -5.04 -0.55 -6.28
C THR A 70 -5.25 0.90 -6.74
N ALA A 71 -4.32 1.81 -6.40
CA ALA A 71 -4.37 3.21 -6.81
C ALA A 71 -4.38 3.36 -8.34
N ALA A 72 -3.56 2.58 -9.07
CA ALA A 72 -3.55 2.56 -10.53
C ALA A 72 -4.90 2.11 -11.12
N THR A 73 -5.53 1.10 -10.50
CA THR A 73 -6.87 0.63 -10.88
C THR A 73 -7.92 1.71 -10.67
N LYS A 74 -7.89 2.42 -9.53
CA LYS A 74 -8.83 3.51 -9.24
C LYS A 74 -8.61 4.73 -10.12
N ALA A 75 -7.37 5.03 -10.50
CA ALA A 75 -7.07 6.08 -11.48
C ALA A 75 -7.66 5.76 -12.88
N THR A 76 -7.59 4.49 -13.30
CA THR A 76 -8.23 4.03 -14.54
C THR A 76 -9.75 4.16 -14.45
N ALA A 77 -10.36 3.76 -13.33
CA ALA A 77 -11.80 3.89 -13.12
C ALA A 77 -12.27 5.36 -13.18
N LEU A 78 -11.52 6.30 -12.58
CA LEU A 78 -11.81 7.72 -12.68
C LEU A 78 -11.73 8.23 -14.13
N THR A 79 -10.71 7.79 -14.88
CA THR A 79 -10.59 8.13 -16.31
C THR A 79 -11.81 7.65 -17.10
N ASN A 80 -12.26 6.42 -16.86
CA ASN A 80 -13.43 5.86 -17.53
C ASN A 80 -14.72 6.63 -17.16
N ALA A 81 -14.91 6.97 -15.89
CA ALA A 81 -16.06 7.76 -15.45
C ALA A 81 -16.09 9.15 -16.11
N ASN A 82 -14.94 9.80 -16.28
CA ASN A 82 -14.84 11.08 -16.99
C ASN A 82 -15.18 10.95 -18.49
N ASN A 83 -14.80 9.84 -19.13
CA ASN A 83 -15.16 9.57 -20.53
C ASN A 83 -16.67 9.32 -20.69
N GLU A 84 -17.28 8.60 -19.75
CA GLU A 84 -18.74 8.43 -19.70
C GLU A 84 -19.45 9.79 -19.55
N LEU A 85 -18.95 10.66 -18.66
CA LEU A 85 -19.50 12.00 -18.47
C LEU A 85 -19.42 12.85 -19.74
N GLN A 86 -18.28 12.86 -20.44
CA GLN A 86 -18.14 13.58 -21.70
C GLN A 86 -19.13 13.07 -22.76
N THR A 87 -19.32 11.75 -22.83
CA THR A 87 -20.28 11.12 -23.76
C THR A 87 -21.72 11.52 -23.44
N ALA A 88 -22.08 11.52 -22.16
CA ALA A 88 -23.41 11.96 -21.70
C ALA A 88 -23.64 13.44 -22.03
N GLN A 89 -22.65 14.30 -21.82
CA GLN A 89 -22.72 15.73 -22.15
C GLN A 89 -22.90 15.98 -23.65
N ALA A 90 -22.16 15.27 -24.50
CA ALA A 90 -22.31 15.36 -25.95
C ALA A 90 -23.70 14.91 -26.41
N THR A 91 -24.24 13.85 -25.78
CA THR A 91 -25.61 13.37 -26.03
C THR A 91 -26.63 14.42 -25.62
N ALA A 92 -26.50 15.00 -24.42
CA ALA A 92 -27.39 16.05 -23.93
C ALA A 92 -27.37 17.30 -24.84
N ALA A 93 -26.20 17.71 -25.33
CA ALA A 93 -26.08 18.82 -26.29
C ALA A 93 -26.79 18.52 -27.63
N THR A 94 -26.68 17.29 -28.11
CA THR A 94 -27.39 16.84 -29.32
C THR A 94 -28.91 16.87 -29.11
N LYS A 95 -29.41 16.39 -27.95
CA LYS A 95 -30.84 16.42 -27.62
C LYS A 95 -31.37 17.84 -27.39
N ALA A 96 -30.56 18.73 -26.82
CA ALA A 96 -30.90 20.15 -26.70
C ALA A 96 -31.06 20.80 -28.09
N THR A 97 -30.17 20.48 -29.04
CA THR A 97 -30.28 20.97 -30.43
C THR A 97 -31.53 20.42 -31.11
N ALA A 98 -31.85 19.14 -30.92
CA ALA A 98 -33.08 18.55 -31.45
C ALA A 98 -34.35 19.22 -30.88
N LEU A 99 -34.37 19.56 -29.59
CA LEU A 99 -35.46 20.30 -28.97
C LEU A 99 -35.60 21.72 -29.56
N THR A 100 -34.48 22.43 -29.76
CA THR A 100 -34.49 23.74 -30.43
C THR A 100 -35.08 23.65 -31.84
N ASN A 101 -34.68 22.65 -32.62
CA ASN A 101 -35.22 22.43 -33.97
C ASN A 101 -36.72 22.10 -33.94
N ALA A 102 -37.16 21.24 -33.03
CA ALA A 102 -38.59 20.92 -32.87
C ALA A 102 -39.42 22.16 -32.49
N ASN A 103 -38.87 23.04 -31.64
CA ASN A 103 -39.52 24.31 -31.29
C ASN A 103 -39.58 25.26 -32.49
N ASN A 104 -38.56 25.32 -33.34
CA ASN A 104 -38.58 26.10 -34.56
C ASN A 104 -39.65 25.58 -35.54
N ASP A 105 -39.73 24.26 -35.73
CA ASP A 105 -40.77 23.62 -36.54
C ASP A 105 -42.18 23.96 -36.01
N LEU A 106 -42.37 23.95 -34.69
CA LEU A 106 -43.64 24.32 -34.06
C LEU A 106 -43.99 25.80 -34.30
N GLN A 107 -43.01 26.71 -34.24
CA GLN A 107 -43.23 28.12 -34.57
C GLN A 107 -43.67 28.31 -36.02
N VAL A 108 -43.02 27.61 -36.96
CA VAL A 108 -43.41 27.63 -38.38
C VAL A 108 -44.83 27.07 -38.57
N ALA A 109 -45.15 25.93 -37.94
CA ALA A 109 -46.49 25.34 -38.01
C ALA A 109 -47.57 26.27 -37.42
N ASN A 110 -47.25 26.98 -36.33
CA ASN A 110 -48.17 27.92 -35.68
C ASN A 110 -48.49 29.15 -36.54
N ALA A 111 -47.56 29.59 -37.39
CA ALA A 111 -47.79 30.65 -38.37
C ALA A 111 -48.74 30.23 -39.51
N GLY A 112 -48.93 28.92 -39.73
CA GLY A 112 -49.88 28.38 -40.70
C GLY A 112 -51.31 28.20 -40.15
N THR A 113 -52.23 27.79 -41.02
CA THR A 113 -53.64 27.52 -40.68
C THR A 113 -53.95 26.03 -40.46
N ASP A 114 -53.04 25.12 -40.82
CA ASP A 114 -53.23 23.67 -40.67
C ASP A 114 -53.03 23.22 -39.20
N ASN A 115 -54.14 22.87 -38.53
CA ASN A 115 -54.13 22.40 -37.15
C ASN A 115 -53.48 21.01 -36.97
N ASN A 116 -53.48 20.17 -38.00
CA ASN A 116 -52.85 18.86 -37.92
C ASN A 116 -51.32 18.99 -37.89
N ALA A 117 -50.77 19.90 -38.70
CA ALA A 117 -49.36 20.26 -38.68
C ALA A 117 -48.93 20.80 -37.30
N LYS A 118 -49.75 21.68 -36.68
CA LYS A 118 -49.50 22.20 -35.32
C LYS A 118 -49.46 21.08 -34.28
N THR A 119 -50.45 20.19 -34.30
CA THR A 119 -50.55 19.06 -33.37
C THR A 119 -49.34 18.11 -33.50
N THR A 120 -48.92 17.84 -34.73
CA THR A 120 -47.74 17.02 -35.02
C THR A 120 -46.46 17.65 -34.50
N ALA A 121 -46.25 18.94 -34.78
CA ALA A 121 -45.06 19.67 -34.31
C ALA A 121 -45.01 19.75 -32.78
N GLN A 122 -46.17 19.95 -32.12
CA GLN A 122 -46.26 19.97 -30.66
C GLN A 122 -45.87 18.62 -30.04
N SER A 123 -46.28 17.52 -30.67
CA SER A 123 -45.91 16.16 -30.23
C SER A 123 -44.40 15.92 -30.36
N LYS A 124 -43.77 16.40 -31.44
CA LYS A 124 -42.30 16.35 -31.62
C LYS A 124 -41.57 17.13 -30.53
N VAL A 125 -42.06 18.31 -30.16
CA VAL A 125 -41.49 19.09 -29.04
C VAL A 125 -41.59 18.29 -27.74
N GLY A 126 -42.75 17.69 -27.44
CA GLY A 126 -42.92 16.87 -26.24
C GLY A 126 -41.96 15.67 -26.19
N GLN A 127 -41.77 14.98 -27.32
CA GLN A 127 -40.80 13.90 -27.44
C GLN A 127 -39.36 14.39 -27.23
N ALA A 128 -38.94 15.43 -27.96
CA ALA A 128 -37.59 15.98 -27.86
C ALA A 128 -37.28 16.50 -26.46
N ASN A 129 -38.28 17.08 -25.77
CA ASN A 129 -38.13 17.56 -24.40
C ASN A 129 -37.91 16.39 -23.44
N THR A 130 -38.67 15.31 -23.58
CA THR A 130 -38.49 14.08 -22.79
C THR A 130 -37.10 13.47 -23.00
N GLU A 131 -36.65 13.38 -24.26
CA GLU A 131 -35.32 12.88 -24.58
C GLU A 131 -34.21 13.76 -24.01
N LYS A 132 -34.38 15.08 -24.03
CA LYS A 132 -33.44 16.01 -23.42
C LYS A 132 -33.38 15.82 -21.90
N THR A 133 -34.52 15.74 -21.22
CA THR A 133 -34.57 15.49 -19.77
C THR A 133 -33.87 14.19 -19.40
N ASN A 134 -34.09 13.12 -20.16
CA ASN A 134 -33.41 11.84 -19.93
C ASN A 134 -31.88 11.96 -20.13
N ALA A 135 -31.44 12.72 -21.14
CA ALA A 135 -30.02 12.95 -21.37
C ALA A 135 -29.37 13.81 -20.27
N ASP A 136 -30.07 14.84 -19.77
CA ASP A 136 -29.61 15.66 -18.63
C ASP A 136 -29.50 14.81 -17.34
N GLN A 137 -30.44 13.87 -17.13
CA GLN A 137 -30.34 12.92 -16.01
C GLN A 137 -29.12 12.01 -16.15
N ALA A 138 -28.83 11.50 -17.35
CA ALA A 138 -27.64 10.69 -17.60
C ALA A 138 -26.33 11.46 -17.32
N VAL A 139 -26.30 12.78 -17.58
CA VAL A 139 -25.17 13.65 -17.20
C VAL A 139 -25.01 13.72 -15.69
N THR A 140 -26.12 13.89 -14.95
CA THR A 140 -26.14 13.93 -13.48
C THR A 140 -25.62 12.62 -12.88
N ASP A 141 -26.07 11.49 -13.43
CA ASP A 141 -25.65 10.15 -12.99
C ASP A 141 -24.14 9.94 -13.26
N ALA A 142 -23.66 10.35 -14.44
CA ALA A 142 -22.24 10.27 -14.78
C ALA A 142 -21.37 11.19 -13.90
N GLN A 143 -21.84 12.39 -13.56
CA GLN A 143 -21.17 13.28 -12.59
C GLN A 143 -21.06 12.64 -11.20
N SER A 144 -22.10 11.93 -10.77
CA SER A 144 -22.09 11.21 -9.49
C SER A 144 -21.05 10.08 -9.50
N LYS A 145 -20.95 9.33 -10.60
CA LYS A 145 -19.91 8.30 -10.80
C LYS A 145 -18.49 8.90 -10.77
N VAL A 146 -18.27 10.04 -11.43
CA VAL A 146 -16.98 10.74 -11.40
C VAL A 146 -16.62 11.13 -9.97
N SER A 147 -17.57 11.70 -9.23
CA SER A 147 -17.37 12.10 -7.84
C SER A 147 -16.98 10.91 -6.96
N GLN A 148 -17.72 9.80 -7.07
CA GLN A 148 -17.40 8.55 -6.36
C GLN A 148 -16.01 8.01 -6.72
N ALA A 149 -15.72 7.88 -8.01
CA ALA A 149 -14.43 7.38 -8.48
C ALA A 149 -13.26 8.26 -8.01
N ASN A 150 -13.48 9.57 -7.92
CA ASN A 150 -12.49 10.51 -7.42
C ASN A 150 -12.23 10.30 -5.93
N THR A 151 -13.27 10.13 -5.11
CA THR A 151 -13.12 9.78 -3.68
C THR A 151 -12.37 8.46 -3.51
N GLU A 152 -12.72 7.43 -4.28
CA GLU A 152 -12.03 6.13 -4.22
C GLU A 152 -10.55 6.24 -4.61
N LYS A 153 -10.24 7.06 -5.63
CA LYS A 153 -8.85 7.33 -6.01
C LYS A 153 -8.10 8.03 -4.89
N THR A 154 -8.66 9.06 -4.27
CA THR A 154 -8.04 9.77 -3.14
C THR A 154 -7.75 8.82 -1.98
N ASN A 155 -8.71 7.95 -1.63
CA ASN A 155 -8.52 6.96 -0.57
C ASN A 155 -7.40 5.96 -0.92
N ALA A 156 -7.31 5.53 -2.18
CA ALA A 156 -6.25 4.62 -2.63
C ALA A 156 -4.86 5.30 -2.61
N ASP A 157 -4.78 6.58 -3.01
CA ASP A 157 -3.53 7.36 -2.92
C ASP A 157 -3.08 7.55 -1.45
N GLN A 158 -4.04 7.74 -0.53
CA GLN A 158 -3.73 7.78 0.91
C GLN A 158 -3.19 6.43 1.40
N ALA A 159 -3.78 5.32 0.99
CA ALA A 159 -3.29 3.99 1.35
C ALA A 159 -1.85 3.74 0.84
N VAL A 160 -1.49 4.28 -0.33
CA VAL A 160 -0.09 4.26 -0.82
C VAL A 160 0.82 5.05 0.13
N THR A 161 0.41 6.24 0.55
CA THR A 161 1.18 7.09 1.47
C THR A 161 1.40 6.39 2.82
N ASP A 162 0.37 5.74 3.35
CA ASP A 162 0.44 4.99 4.60
C ASP A 162 1.38 3.78 4.47
N ALA A 163 1.31 3.05 3.35
CA ALA A 163 2.20 1.92 3.09
C ALA A 163 3.67 2.36 2.90
N GLN A 164 3.92 3.50 2.25
CA GLN A 164 5.27 4.09 2.15
C GLN A 164 5.83 4.44 3.54
N SER A 165 4.99 4.95 4.43
CA SER A 165 5.37 5.26 5.81
C SER A 165 5.77 3.99 6.56
N LYS A 166 5.02 2.89 6.41
CA LYS A 166 5.37 1.58 6.97
C LYS A 166 6.70 1.04 6.44
N VAL A 167 6.95 1.14 5.14
CA VAL A 167 8.23 0.73 4.53
C VAL A 167 9.37 1.55 5.14
N SER A 168 9.20 2.86 5.26
CA SER A 168 10.21 3.74 5.85
C SER A 168 10.53 3.34 7.29
N GLN A 169 9.49 3.11 8.11
CA GLN A 169 9.65 2.64 9.50
C GLN A 169 10.38 1.30 9.57
N ALA A 170 9.93 0.30 8.80
CA ALA A 170 10.56 -1.02 8.79
C ALA A 170 12.02 -0.95 8.35
N ASN A 171 12.35 -0.05 7.42
CA ASN A 171 13.71 0.16 6.96
C ASN A 171 14.59 0.79 8.06
N THR A 172 14.10 1.82 8.76
CA THR A 172 14.79 2.39 9.93
C THR A 172 15.04 1.33 10.99
N GLU A 173 14.03 0.52 11.29
CA GLU A 173 14.13 -0.55 12.29
C GLU A 173 15.15 -1.62 11.92
N LYS A 174 15.26 -1.96 10.62
CA LYS A 174 16.27 -2.87 10.10
C LYS A 174 17.67 -2.26 10.23
N THR A 175 17.86 -1.02 9.76
CA THR A 175 19.16 -0.34 9.83
C THR A 175 19.69 -0.25 11.27
N ASN A 176 18.83 0.04 12.24
CA ASN A 176 19.23 0.09 13.65
C ASN A 176 19.66 -1.29 14.18
N ALA A 177 19.09 -2.39 13.67
CA ALA A 177 19.49 -3.74 14.06
C ALA A 177 20.79 -4.20 13.40
N ASP A 178 21.11 -3.69 12.20
CA ASP A 178 22.39 -3.97 11.54
C ASP A 178 23.58 -3.24 12.20
N GLN A 179 23.31 -2.26 13.08
CA GLN A 179 24.31 -1.45 13.80
C GLN A 179 24.50 -1.84 15.28
N ALA A 180 23.65 -2.72 15.81
CA ALA A 180 23.64 -3.16 17.21
C ALA A 180 24.35 -4.52 17.37
#